data_AF-A0A3S3SI11-F1
#
_entry.id   AF-A0A3S3SI11-F1
#
_cell.length_a   1.000
_cell.length_b   1.000
_cell.length_c   1.000
_cell.angle_alpha   90.00
_cell.angle_beta   90.00
_cell.angle_gamma   90.00
#
_symmetry.space_group_name_H-M   'P 1'
#
loop_
_entity.id
_entity.type
_entity.pdbx_description
1 polymer ?
#
loop_
_entity_poly.entity_id
_entity_poly.type
_entity_poly.pdbx_seq_one_letter_code
_entity_poly.pdbx_strand_id
1 'polypeptide(L)'
;MLPEKWTTPVMEFGSLPAHAITSGELKEALDAVVAATSEAPQEAQDTTVAPTLAESPKEPQDTVAAGTGKFSLVFSQTVMSCGSCGIWFDSAKLVVEHSEGTLTSSQSGSLLIKKTRGSGSFNADLSAIPSSATIQNATLIMSLNAHEGIANSDYTSVIDVYDNSGNFVRTITARDDIRGKGYDKGNPNVPIDFTDYTRQVHGQ
;
A
#
# COMPACT_ATOMS: atom_id res chain seq x y z
N MET A 1 -58.82 11.98 9.76
CA MET A 1 -58.39 11.81 11.17
C MET A 1 -56.99 11.23 11.14
N LEU A 2 -55.98 12.03 11.52
CA LEU A 2 -54.57 11.62 11.63
C LEU A 2 -54.22 11.55 13.12
N PRO A 3 -53.47 10.54 13.59
CA PRO A 3 -53.08 10.48 14.99
C PRO A 3 -51.98 11.50 15.32
N GLU A 4 -52.19 12.15 16.46
CA GLU A 4 -51.29 13.07 17.13
C GLU A 4 -49.99 12.38 17.58
N LYS A 5 -49.03 13.23 17.99
CA LYS A 5 -47.90 13.00 18.91
C LYS A 5 -46.76 12.09 18.45
N TRP A 6 -45.82 12.70 17.72
CA TRP A 6 -44.39 12.40 17.87
C TRP A 6 -43.73 13.60 18.56
N THR A 7 -43.69 13.56 19.89
CA THR A 7 -42.91 14.50 20.69
C THR A 7 -41.48 13.97 20.72
N THR A 8 -40.53 14.70 20.13
CA THR A 8 -39.11 14.41 20.27
C THR A 8 -38.65 14.73 21.70
N PRO A 9 -37.95 13.82 22.41
CA PRO A 9 -37.28 14.20 23.64
C PRO A 9 -36.09 15.08 23.31
N VAL A 10 -36.04 16.28 23.92
CA VAL A 10 -34.84 17.10 23.98
C VAL A 10 -33.85 16.35 24.88
N MET A 11 -32.80 15.77 24.29
CA MET A 11 -31.64 15.32 25.07
C MET A 11 -30.84 16.55 25.48
N GLU A 12 -30.84 16.87 26.77
CA GLU A 12 -29.82 17.74 27.36
C GLU A 12 -28.47 17.03 27.26
N PHE A 13 -27.56 17.58 26.46
CA PHE A 13 -26.16 17.21 26.51
C PHE A 13 -25.57 17.75 27.82
N GLY A 14 -25.48 16.89 28.83
CA GLY A 14 -24.70 17.16 30.02
C GLY A 14 -23.26 17.53 29.64
N SER A 15 -22.73 18.56 30.30
CA SER A 15 -21.35 19.01 30.13
C SER A 15 -20.38 17.85 30.35
N LEU A 16 -19.55 17.58 29.33
CA LEU A 16 -18.41 16.69 29.46
C LEU A 16 -17.42 17.31 30.47
N PRO A 17 -16.92 16.55 31.46
CA PRO A 17 -15.85 17.05 32.33
C PRO A 17 -14.58 17.26 31.49
N ALA A 18 -14.01 18.46 31.59
CA ALA A 18 -12.69 18.76 31.08
C ALA A 18 -11.67 17.95 31.89
N HIS A 19 -11.20 16.83 31.36
CA HIS A 19 -10.05 16.15 31.93
C HIS A 19 -8.80 16.98 31.61
N ALA A 20 -8.35 17.71 32.63
CA ALA A 20 -7.05 18.31 32.71
C ALA A 20 -5.98 17.23 32.52
N ILE A 21 -5.25 17.31 31.41
CA ILE A 21 -4.01 16.56 31.20
C ILE A 21 -2.91 17.31 31.97
N THR A 22 -2.71 16.95 33.23
CA THR A 22 -1.52 17.36 33.98
C THR A 22 -0.36 16.46 33.56
N SER A 23 0.55 17.06 32.79
CA SER A 23 1.79 16.53 32.21
C SER A 23 2.86 16.07 33.24
N GLY A 24 2.48 15.62 34.44
CA GLY A 24 3.39 15.26 35.52
C GLY A 24 3.51 13.76 35.81
N GLU A 25 2.46 12.97 35.59
CA GLU A 25 2.39 11.59 36.11
C GLU A 25 2.92 10.51 35.14
N LEU A 26 3.28 10.89 33.90
CA LEU A 26 3.85 9.96 32.91
C LEU A 26 5.35 9.72 33.08
N LYS A 27 6.02 10.46 33.98
CA LYS A 27 7.47 10.33 34.23
C LYS A 27 7.80 9.32 35.32
N GLU A 28 6.96 9.18 36.34
CA GLU A 28 7.17 8.20 37.43
C GLU A 28 6.85 6.75 37.02
N ALA A 29 6.01 6.54 36.00
CA ALA A 29 5.76 5.19 35.47
C ALA A 29 6.90 4.66 34.57
N LEU A 30 7.79 5.53 34.07
CA LEU A 30 8.90 5.15 33.19
C LEU A 30 10.20 4.86 33.97
N ASP A 31 10.46 5.59 35.06
CA ASP A 31 11.65 5.38 35.91
C ASP A 31 11.56 4.10 36.77
N ALA A 32 10.37 3.56 37.02
CA ALA A 32 10.18 2.31 37.75
C ALA A 32 10.49 1.04 36.93
N VAL A 33 10.48 1.12 35.59
CA VAL A 33 10.81 -0.03 34.71
C VAL A 33 12.33 -0.13 34.46
N VAL A 34 13.05 1.00 34.51
CA VAL A 34 14.51 1.03 34.29
C VAL A 34 15.29 0.59 35.54
N ALA A 35 14.72 0.66 36.74
CA ALA A 35 15.38 0.24 37.99
C ALA A 35 15.31 -1.27 38.31
N ALA A 36 14.60 -2.08 37.51
CA ALA A 36 14.39 -3.51 37.79
C ALA A 36 15.27 -4.47 36.97
N THR A 37 16.26 -3.96 36.22
CA THR A 37 17.25 -4.81 35.51
C THR A 37 18.65 -4.23 35.71
N SER A 38 19.18 -4.37 36.92
CA SER A 38 20.58 -4.06 37.23
C SER A 38 21.06 -4.93 38.39
N GLU A 39 21.44 -6.18 38.08
CA GLU A 39 22.44 -6.91 38.83
C GLU A 39 23.59 -7.25 37.87
N ALA A 40 24.79 -6.77 38.22
CA ALA A 40 26.07 -7.07 37.58
C ALA A 40 26.85 -8.10 38.43
N PRO A 41 28.12 -8.44 38.13
CA PRO A 41 28.65 -9.18 36.98
C PRO A 41 29.36 -10.49 37.44
N GLN A 42 29.56 -11.45 36.53
CA GLN A 42 30.60 -12.49 36.69
C GLN A 42 31.35 -12.72 35.37
N GLU A 43 32.66 -12.45 35.41
CA GLU A 43 33.71 -13.03 34.55
C GLU A 43 33.63 -14.57 34.59
N ALA A 44 34.02 -15.39 33.62
CA ALA A 44 34.73 -15.24 32.35
C ALA A 44 34.35 -16.46 31.48
N GLN A 45 34.37 -16.32 30.15
CA GLN A 45 35.24 -17.14 29.29
C GLN A 45 35.13 -16.71 27.83
N ASP A 46 36.33 -16.59 27.26
CA ASP A 46 36.71 -16.34 25.88
C ASP A 46 36.06 -17.33 24.90
N THR A 47 35.26 -16.83 23.95
CA THR A 47 35.24 -17.34 22.58
C THR A 47 34.75 -16.22 21.65
N THR A 48 35.66 -15.74 20.84
CA THR A 48 35.41 -14.75 19.78
C THR A 48 34.50 -15.35 18.71
N VAL A 49 33.30 -14.79 18.49
CA VAL A 49 32.52 -15.00 17.27
C VAL A 49 32.01 -13.65 16.76
N ALA A 50 32.44 -13.30 15.56
CA ALA A 50 32.10 -12.05 14.88
C ALA A 50 30.58 -11.90 14.67
N PRO A 51 30.02 -10.68 14.70
CA PRO A 51 28.62 -10.47 14.34
C PRO A 51 28.47 -10.56 12.82
N THR A 52 27.90 -11.67 12.36
CA THR A 52 27.41 -11.84 10.99
C THR A 52 26.34 -10.80 10.71
N LEU A 53 26.60 -9.91 9.76
CA LEU A 53 25.58 -9.07 9.13
C LEU A 53 24.46 -9.98 8.62
N ALA A 54 23.26 -9.78 9.15
CA ALA A 54 22.06 -10.41 8.62
C ALA A 54 21.84 -9.89 7.19
N GLU A 55 22.28 -10.67 6.21
CA GLU A 55 21.88 -10.55 4.82
C GLU A 55 20.37 -10.81 4.77
N SER A 56 19.62 -9.83 4.27
CA SER A 56 18.20 -9.98 4.01
C SER A 56 17.98 -11.22 3.12
N PRO A 57 16.98 -12.08 3.40
CA PRO A 57 16.65 -13.18 2.51
C PRO A 57 16.29 -12.62 1.13
N LYS A 58 17.15 -12.90 0.15
CA LYS A 58 16.82 -12.71 -1.25
C LYS A 58 15.75 -13.75 -1.58
N GLU A 59 14.50 -13.32 -1.67
CA GLU A 59 13.39 -14.18 -2.09
C GLU A 59 13.70 -14.84 -3.43
N PRO A 60 13.27 -16.10 -3.63
CA PRO A 60 13.52 -16.82 -4.88
C PRO A 60 12.80 -16.11 -6.03
N GLN A 61 13.59 -15.71 -7.03
CA GLN A 61 13.07 -15.26 -8.33
C GLN A 61 12.50 -16.48 -9.06
N ASP A 62 11.30 -16.90 -8.68
CA ASP A 62 10.51 -17.83 -9.47
C ASP A 62 10.09 -17.14 -10.77
N THR A 63 10.14 -17.92 -11.84
CA THR A 63 10.06 -17.51 -13.24
C THR A 63 8.80 -16.69 -13.56
N VAL A 64 8.94 -15.37 -13.57
CA VAL A 64 7.97 -14.43 -14.16
C VAL A 64 7.86 -14.71 -15.67
N ALA A 65 6.65 -14.56 -16.23
CA ALA A 65 6.33 -14.84 -17.63
C ALA A 65 7.02 -13.86 -18.61
N ALA A 66 8.32 -14.02 -18.80
CA ALA A 66 9.14 -13.18 -19.65
C ALA A 66 8.76 -13.27 -21.14
N GLY A 67 8.81 -12.15 -21.84
CA GLY A 67 8.62 -12.08 -23.30
C GLY A 67 7.22 -12.44 -23.82
N THR A 68 6.20 -12.48 -22.96
CA THR A 68 4.81 -12.76 -23.37
C THR A 68 4.14 -11.57 -24.04
N GLY A 69 4.65 -10.35 -23.82
CA GLY A 69 3.97 -9.10 -24.17
C GLY A 69 2.67 -8.87 -23.40
N LYS A 70 2.36 -9.70 -22.41
CA LYS A 70 1.14 -9.59 -21.59
C LYS A 70 1.49 -8.96 -20.25
N PHE A 71 1.13 -7.69 -20.10
CA PHE A 71 1.22 -6.99 -18.83
C PHE A 71 -0.03 -7.31 -18.02
N SER A 72 0.11 -8.06 -16.94
CA SER A 72 -1.01 -8.39 -16.06
C SER A 72 -0.59 -8.21 -14.62
N LEU A 73 -1.42 -7.51 -13.85
CA LEU A 73 -1.21 -7.27 -12.42
C LEU A 73 -2.46 -7.69 -11.66
N VAL A 74 -2.23 -8.34 -10.52
CA VAL A 74 -3.23 -8.68 -9.52
C VAL A 74 -2.84 -7.99 -8.22
N PHE A 75 -3.70 -7.11 -7.73
CA PHE A 75 -3.52 -6.31 -6.53
C PHE A 75 -4.24 -6.98 -5.37
N SER A 76 -3.49 -7.36 -4.34
CA SER A 76 -3.99 -7.98 -3.13
C SER A 76 -3.65 -7.12 -1.93
N GLN A 77 -4.67 -6.65 -1.20
CA GLN A 77 -4.44 -5.86 0.00
C GLN A 77 -4.15 -6.76 1.21
N THR A 78 -2.96 -6.63 1.79
CA THR A 78 -2.46 -7.52 2.85
C THR A 78 -2.61 -6.91 4.25
N VAL A 79 -2.48 -5.59 4.36
CA VAL A 79 -2.72 -4.79 5.58
C VAL A 79 -3.78 -3.73 5.31
N MET A 80 -4.72 -3.57 6.25
CA MET A 80 -5.79 -2.56 6.20
C MET A 80 -5.93 -1.85 7.54
N SER A 81 -6.23 -0.55 7.51
CA SER A 81 -6.57 0.23 8.71
C SER A 81 -7.85 -0.26 9.42
N CYS A 82 -8.76 -0.92 8.70
CA CYS A 82 -9.95 -1.51 9.30
C CYS A 82 -10.38 -2.80 8.59
N GLY A 83 -11.00 -3.75 9.30
CA GLY A 83 -11.30 -5.09 8.77
C GLY A 83 -12.35 -5.15 7.65
N SER A 84 -13.17 -4.11 7.50
CA SER A 84 -14.19 -3.98 6.44
C SER A 84 -13.87 -2.91 5.40
N CYS A 85 -12.74 -2.22 5.52
CA CYS A 85 -12.28 -1.23 4.55
C CYS A 85 -11.86 -1.94 3.26
N GLY A 86 -11.89 -1.20 2.16
CA GLY A 86 -11.20 -1.58 0.92
C GLY A 86 -10.35 -0.41 0.45
N ILE A 87 -9.68 -0.62 -0.68
CA ILE A 87 -9.12 0.44 -1.51
C ILE A 87 -9.84 0.35 -2.85
N TRP A 88 -10.48 1.44 -3.22
CA TRP A 88 -11.21 1.56 -4.47
C TRP A 88 -10.50 2.54 -5.40
N PHE A 89 -10.11 2.06 -6.58
CA PHE A 89 -9.69 2.90 -7.70
C PHE A 89 -10.83 3.05 -8.72
N ASP A 90 -11.12 4.27 -9.15
CA ASP A 90 -12.13 4.57 -10.17
C ASP A 90 -11.64 4.21 -11.59
N SER A 91 -10.33 4.26 -11.80
CA SER A 91 -9.68 3.92 -13.06
C SER A 91 -8.19 3.63 -12.87
N ALA A 92 -7.60 3.00 -13.88
CA ALA A 92 -6.16 2.80 -13.99
C ALA A 92 -5.70 3.04 -15.43
N LYS A 93 -4.53 3.66 -15.61
CA LYS A 93 -3.93 3.94 -16.90
C LYS A 93 -2.45 3.60 -16.87
N LEU A 94 -2.04 2.63 -17.69
CA LEU A 94 -0.64 2.35 -17.95
C LEU A 94 -0.15 3.24 -19.08
N VAL A 95 0.96 3.95 -18.85
CA VAL A 95 1.70 4.71 -19.86
C VAL A 95 3.09 4.09 -19.97
N VAL A 96 3.43 3.59 -21.16
CA VAL A 96 4.74 3.00 -21.46
C VAL A 96 5.45 3.87 -22.48
N GLU A 97 6.57 4.46 -22.07
CA GLU A 97 7.47 5.22 -22.94
C GLU A 97 8.56 4.29 -23.46
N HIS A 98 8.72 4.24 -24.78
CA HIS A 98 9.72 3.42 -25.45
C HIS A 98 10.44 4.23 -26.54
N SER A 99 11.55 3.70 -27.05
CA SER A 99 12.39 4.41 -28.04
C SER A 99 11.70 4.78 -29.35
N GLU A 100 10.54 4.18 -29.62
CA GLU A 100 9.75 4.39 -30.85
C GLU A 100 8.43 5.15 -30.60
N GLY A 101 8.14 5.54 -29.35
CA GLY A 101 6.91 6.29 -29.02
C GLY A 101 6.36 5.99 -27.63
N THR A 102 5.04 6.10 -27.50
CA THR A 102 4.32 5.88 -26.25
C THR A 102 3.13 4.97 -26.49
N LEU A 103 3.01 3.92 -25.68
CA LEU A 103 1.81 3.10 -25.58
C LEU A 103 1.00 3.53 -24.35
N THR A 104 -0.32 3.60 -24.49
CA THR A 104 -1.23 3.84 -23.37
C THR A 104 -2.31 2.78 -23.35
N SER A 105 -2.55 2.17 -22.19
CA SER A 105 -3.68 1.27 -21.93
C SER A 105 -4.47 1.80 -20.74
N SER A 106 -5.80 1.83 -20.85
CA SER A 106 -6.66 2.34 -19.79
C SER A 106 -7.76 1.35 -19.46
N GLN A 107 -8.03 1.22 -18.16
CA GLN A 107 -9.14 0.48 -17.61
C GLN A 107 -10.02 1.45 -16.84
N SER A 108 -11.27 1.56 -17.28
CA SER A 108 -12.30 2.33 -16.58
C SER A 108 -13.12 1.39 -15.71
N GLY A 109 -13.48 1.82 -14.51
CA GLY A 109 -14.35 1.07 -13.62
C GLY A 109 -13.74 0.81 -12.25
N SER A 110 -14.63 0.57 -11.29
CA SER A 110 -14.35 0.43 -9.88
C SER A 110 -13.50 -0.81 -9.55
N LEU A 111 -12.18 -0.65 -9.51
CA LEU A 111 -11.27 -1.65 -8.99
C LEU A 111 -11.30 -1.59 -7.46
N LEU A 112 -12.21 -2.37 -6.86
CA LEU A 112 -12.26 -2.53 -5.41
C LEU A 112 -11.37 -3.69 -4.97
N ILE A 113 -10.33 -3.37 -4.20
CA ILE A 113 -9.46 -4.34 -3.56
C ILE A 113 -9.82 -4.37 -2.08
N LYS A 114 -10.00 -5.58 -1.53
CA LYS A 114 -10.36 -5.73 -0.12
C LYS A 114 -9.94 -7.10 0.39
N LYS A 115 -9.23 -7.14 1.51
CA LYS A 115 -8.73 -8.38 2.13
C LYS A 115 -9.78 -9.49 2.23
N THR A 116 -11.05 -9.13 2.50
CA THR A 116 -12.16 -10.09 2.66
C THR A 116 -13.05 -10.27 1.44
N ARG A 117 -12.90 -9.49 0.36
CA ARG A 117 -13.72 -9.60 -0.86
C ARG A 117 -12.95 -9.94 -2.13
N GLY A 118 -11.61 -9.87 -2.10
CA GLY A 118 -10.76 -10.33 -3.21
C GLY A 118 -9.72 -9.31 -3.67
N SER A 119 -9.09 -9.64 -4.80
CA SER A 119 -8.06 -8.85 -5.46
C SER A 119 -8.63 -8.05 -6.65
N GLY A 120 -8.01 -6.91 -6.94
CA GLY A 120 -8.23 -6.19 -8.19
C GLY A 120 -7.26 -6.69 -9.27
N SER A 121 -7.61 -6.59 -10.55
CA SER A 121 -6.65 -6.82 -11.64
C SER A 121 -6.61 -5.70 -12.67
N PHE A 122 -5.44 -5.53 -13.29
CA PHE A 122 -5.20 -4.66 -14.43
C PHE A 122 -4.48 -5.46 -15.53
N ASN A 123 -4.91 -5.30 -16.78
CA ASN A 123 -4.32 -5.98 -17.92
C ASN A 123 -4.04 -5.01 -19.07
N ALA A 124 -2.91 -5.19 -19.74
CA ALA A 124 -2.56 -4.48 -20.96
C ALA A 124 -1.82 -5.42 -21.93
N ASP A 125 -2.04 -5.20 -23.23
CA ASP A 125 -1.33 -5.88 -24.30
C ASP A 125 -0.20 -4.97 -24.81
N LEU A 126 1.04 -5.44 -24.68
CA LEU A 126 2.24 -4.72 -25.12
C LEU A 126 2.69 -5.12 -26.52
N SER A 127 1.96 -6.00 -27.22
CA SER A 127 2.34 -6.47 -28.57
C SER A 127 2.42 -5.36 -29.62
N ALA A 128 1.84 -4.18 -29.36
CA ALA A 128 1.98 -3.01 -30.22
C ALA A 128 3.35 -2.31 -30.06
N ILE A 129 4.14 -2.62 -29.03
CA ILE A 129 5.50 -2.13 -28.87
C ILE A 129 6.44 -3.03 -29.70
N PRO A 130 7.14 -2.49 -30.71
CA PRO A 130 8.08 -3.27 -31.52
C PRO A 130 9.12 -3.96 -30.67
N SER A 131 9.51 -5.19 -31.02
CA SER A 131 10.52 -5.94 -30.27
C SER A 131 11.90 -5.28 -30.29
N SER A 132 12.17 -4.38 -31.25
CA SER A 132 13.36 -3.52 -31.31
C SER A 132 13.33 -2.33 -30.37
N ALA A 133 12.14 -1.92 -29.90
CA ALA A 133 11.98 -0.69 -29.15
C ALA A 133 12.35 -0.88 -27.68
N THR A 134 13.28 -0.10 -27.14
CA THR A 134 13.69 -0.19 -25.73
C THR A 134 12.66 0.49 -24.82
N ILE A 135 12.22 -0.19 -23.75
CA ILE A 135 11.34 0.38 -22.71
C ILE A 135 12.16 1.34 -21.83
N GLN A 136 11.77 2.60 -21.85
CA GLN A 136 12.44 3.66 -21.08
C GLN A 136 11.79 3.82 -19.70
N ASN A 137 10.46 3.87 -19.67
CA ASN A 137 9.66 4.09 -18.48
C ASN A 137 8.29 3.42 -18.64
N ALA A 138 7.74 2.87 -17.57
CA ALA A 138 6.36 2.41 -17.53
C ALA A 138 5.71 2.81 -16.21
N THR A 139 4.71 3.69 -16.27
CA THR A 139 3.99 4.18 -15.10
C THR A 139 2.53 3.75 -15.15
N LEU A 140 2.06 3.07 -14.10
CA LEU A 140 0.65 2.82 -13.87
C LEU A 140 0.08 3.95 -13.00
N ILE A 141 -0.80 4.75 -13.57
CA ILE A 141 -1.50 5.83 -12.89
C ILE A 141 -2.87 5.30 -12.46
N MET A 142 -3.07 5.11 -11.16
CA MET A 142 -4.36 4.67 -10.60
C MET A 142 -5.07 5.86 -9.97
N SER A 143 -6.35 6.06 -10.28
CA SER A 143 -7.16 7.13 -9.68
C SER A 143 -7.91 6.58 -8.49
N LEU A 144 -7.55 6.98 -7.27
CA LEU A 144 -8.26 6.57 -6.05
C LEU A 144 -9.60 7.29 -5.92
N ASN A 145 -10.62 6.55 -5.51
CA ASN A 145 -11.90 7.13 -5.19
C ASN A 145 -11.79 8.06 -3.97
N ALA A 146 -12.39 9.24 -4.05
CA ALA A 146 -12.26 10.30 -3.03
C ALA A 146 -12.85 9.93 -1.66
N HIS A 147 -13.66 8.87 -1.59
CA HIS A 147 -14.32 8.41 -0.37
C HIS A 147 -13.58 7.26 0.33
N GLU A 148 -12.42 6.86 -0.17
CA GLU A 148 -11.66 5.73 0.38
C GLU A 148 -10.98 6.02 1.72
N GLY A 149 -10.69 4.96 2.48
CA GLY A 149 -9.99 5.06 3.76
C GLY A 149 -8.62 5.74 3.66
N ILE A 150 -7.91 5.54 2.53
CA ILE A 150 -6.66 6.24 2.20
C ILE A 150 -6.85 7.76 2.09
N ALA A 151 -8.01 8.19 1.60
CA ALA A 151 -8.39 9.60 1.56
C ALA A 151 -8.56 10.21 2.96
N ASN A 152 -8.72 9.38 4.00
CA ASN A 152 -9.02 9.78 5.38
C ASN A 152 -7.84 9.56 6.35
N SER A 153 -6.60 9.66 5.86
CA SER A 153 -5.35 9.57 6.66
C SER A 153 -4.84 8.17 6.98
N ASP A 154 -5.15 7.18 6.16
CA ASP A 154 -4.45 5.89 6.22
C ASP A 154 -3.03 6.01 5.65
N TYR A 155 -2.02 5.66 6.46
CA TYR A 155 -0.61 5.56 6.07
C TYR A 155 -0.05 4.13 6.23
N THR A 156 -0.91 3.18 6.62
CA THR A 156 -0.51 1.83 7.05
C THR A 156 -0.93 0.74 6.08
N SER A 157 -1.88 1.02 5.19
CA SER A 157 -2.31 0.05 4.19
C SER A 157 -1.16 -0.41 3.30
N VAL A 158 -1.15 -1.71 3.00
CA VAL A 158 -0.16 -2.38 2.16
C VAL A 158 -0.89 -3.18 1.09
N ILE A 159 -0.46 -3.01 -0.16
CA ILE A 159 -0.95 -3.74 -1.33
C ILE A 159 0.22 -4.52 -1.91
N ASP A 160 0.12 -5.83 -1.95
CA ASP A 160 1.06 -6.67 -2.68
C ASP A 160 0.53 -6.91 -4.09
N VAL A 161 1.43 -6.78 -5.05
CA VAL A 161 1.12 -6.90 -6.46
C VAL A 161 1.80 -8.15 -7.01
N TYR A 162 1.01 -8.96 -7.69
CA TYR A 162 1.45 -10.19 -8.33
C TYR A 162 1.18 -10.12 -9.84
N ASP A 163 1.86 -10.96 -10.61
CA ASP A 163 1.46 -11.23 -11.99
C ASP A 163 0.31 -12.27 -12.04
N ASN A 164 -0.21 -12.55 -13.23
CA ASN A 164 -1.29 -13.55 -13.40
C ASN A 164 -0.82 -15.01 -13.21
N SER A 165 0.49 -15.22 -13.10
CA SER A 165 1.10 -16.51 -12.76
C SER A 165 1.27 -16.68 -11.25
N GLY A 166 1.00 -15.63 -10.47
CA GLY A 166 1.14 -15.62 -9.01
C GLY A 166 2.53 -15.21 -8.52
N ASN A 167 3.43 -14.78 -9.40
CA ASN A 167 4.75 -14.30 -9.01
C ASN A 167 4.63 -12.91 -8.41
N PHE A 168 5.37 -12.67 -7.32
CA PHE A 168 5.42 -11.35 -6.70
C PHE A 168 6.11 -10.35 -7.63
N VAL A 169 5.49 -9.18 -7.79
CA VAL A 169 6.01 -8.07 -8.60
C VAL A 169 6.57 -6.98 -7.69
N ARG A 170 5.73 -6.47 -6.76
CA ARG A 170 6.15 -5.44 -5.79
C ARG A 170 5.12 -5.24 -4.70
N THR A 171 5.55 -4.58 -3.63
CA THR A 171 4.66 -3.98 -2.63
C THR A 171 4.43 -2.49 -2.95
N ILE A 172 3.21 -2.02 -2.67
CA ILE A 172 2.78 -0.63 -2.72
C ILE A 172 2.27 -0.27 -1.32
N THR A 173 2.82 0.80 -0.74
CA THR A 173 2.43 1.27 0.60
C THR A 173 1.63 2.57 0.53
N ALA A 174 0.65 2.71 1.43
CA ALA A 174 -0.12 3.94 1.53
C ALA A 174 0.76 5.15 1.91
N ARG A 175 1.79 4.93 2.72
CA ARG A 175 2.72 5.99 3.14
C ARG A 175 3.59 6.50 2.00
N ASP A 176 4.35 5.62 1.36
CA ASP A 176 5.46 6.05 0.50
C ASP A 176 5.05 6.12 -0.96
N ASP A 177 4.27 5.14 -1.43
CA ASP A 177 3.90 5.01 -2.84
C ASP A 177 2.62 5.76 -3.20
N ILE A 178 1.73 5.99 -2.22
CA ILE A 178 0.47 6.69 -2.44
C ILE A 178 0.57 8.12 -1.94
N ARG A 179 0.59 8.34 -0.63
CA ARG A 179 0.64 9.69 -0.05
C ARG A 179 1.97 10.38 -0.26
N GLY A 180 3.08 9.64 -0.17
CA GLY A 180 4.43 10.13 -0.43
C GLY A 180 4.65 10.58 -1.88
N LYS A 181 3.78 10.14 -2.80
CA LYS A 181 3.76 10.59 -4.20
C LYS A 181 2.74 11.70 -4.48
N GLY A 182 2.17 12.30 -3.43
CA GLY A 182 1.33 13.49 -3.54
C GLY A 182 -0.15 13.21 -3.74
N TYR A 183 -0.62 12.00 -3.40
CA TYR A 183 -2.05 11.74 -3.35
C TYR A 183 -2.75 12.56 -2.25
N ASP A 184 -3.85 13.20 -2.62
CA ASP A 184 -4.86 13.74 -1.72
C ASP A 184 -6.25 13.76 -2.41
N LYS A 185 -7.30 14.25 -1.73
CA LYS A 185 -8.65 14.30 -2.32
C LYS A 185 -8.77 15.22 -3.54
N GLY A 186 -7.93 16.24 -3.65
CA GLY A 186 -7.84 17.14 -4.80
C GLY A 186 -6.93 16.59 -5.92
N ASN A 187 -6.01 15.68 -5.58
CA ASN A 187 -5.16 14.96 -6.52
C ASN A 187 -5.31 13.43 -6.34
N PRO A 188 -6.32 12.80 -6.98
CA PRO A 188 -6.62 11.39 -6.76
C PRO A 188 -5.65 10.43 -7.47
N ASN A 189 -4.74 10.96 -8.30
CA ASN A 189 -3.85 10.15 -9.13
C ASN A 189 -2.66 9.63 -8.34
N VAL A 190 -2.42 8.33 -8.46
CA VAL A 190 -1.35 7.59 -7.83
C VAL A 190 -0.46 6.99 -8.91
N PRO A 191 0.67 7.65 -9.27
CA PRO A 191 1.61 7.11 -10.24
C PRO A 191 2.54 6.09 -9.58
N ILE A 192 2.53 4.86 -10.08
CA ILE A 192 3.40 3.77 -9.62
C ILE A 192 4.29 3.31 -10.77
N ASP A 193 5.58 3.21 -10.52
CA ASP A 193 6.57 2.73 -11.48
C ASP A 193 6.51 1.20 -11.60
N PHE A 194 6.36 0.72 -12.84
CA PHE A 194 6.40 -0.69 -13.22
C PHE A 194 7.40 -0.95 -14.36
N THR A 195 8.38 -0.05 -14.57
CA THR A 195 9.34 -0.12 -15.68
C THR A 195 10.04 -1.46 -15.77
N ASP A 196 10.56 -1.97 -14.65
CA ASP A 196 11.30 -3.24 -14.64
C ASP A 196 10.40 -4.44 -14.96
N TYR A 197 9.18 -4.46 -14.43
CA TYR A 197 8.21 -5.51 -14.76
C TYR A 197 7.80 -5.43 -16.24
N THR A 198 7.59 -4.22 -16.77
CA THR A 198 7.28 -4.02 -18.19
C THR A 198 8.41 -4.50 -19.11
N ARG A 199 9.68 -4.22 -18.78
CA ARG A 199 10.85 -4.74 -19.50
C ARG A 199 10.84 -6.27 -19.51
N GLN A 200 10.66 -6.87 -18.34
CA GLN A 200 10.65 -8.32 -18.19
C GLN A 200 9.56 -8.99 -19.03
N VAL A 201 8.31 -8.53 -18.97
CA VAL A 201 7.22 -9.14 -19.74
C VAL A 201 7.30 -8.84 -21.24
N HIS A 202 7.96 -7.75 -21.65
CA HIS A 202 8.24 -7.45 -23.06
C HIS A 202 9.41 -8.27 -23.60
N GLY A 203 10.32 -8.74 -22.74
CA GLY A 203 11.47 -9.58 -23.09
C GLY A 203 12.80 -8.84 -23.17
N GLN A 204 12.97 -7.80 -22.34
CA GLN A 204 14.19 -6.98 -22.23
C GLN A 204 14.92 -7.18 -20.92
#